data_AF-A0A4Z1K3B1-F1
#
_entry.id   AF-A0A4Z1K3B1-F1
#
_cell.length_a   1.000
_cell.length_b   1.000
_cell.length_c   1.000
_cell.angle_alpha   90.00
_cell.angle_beta   90.00
_cell.angle_gamma   90.00
#
_symmetry.space_group_name_H-M   'P 1'
#
loop_
_entity.id
_entity.type
_entity.pdbx_description
1 polymer ?
#
loop_
_entity_poly.entity_id
_entity_poly.type
_entity_poly.pdbx_seq_one_letter_code
_entity_poly.pdbx_strand_id
1 'polypeptide(L)'
;MFSGTKSDLCETKTETMYLRASEGYEKALGSNYPSTLDTVHNLGALYYDQGKLTEAEKRWLRALEGSEKALGPDHTSTLGIVHNLGVLYYNQGKLAQAEIMSLRALKGREKILGPNHISTLDTVNNPGNLYSSQGKLAEAEKMYLRALEGYENALGPVLVLSYLPALNTMFVFGDLFSQTDRKDVAREMYNRALSRYTIVQGPLSKRSREVEDRLQALQVASVESNMGRDEFIVPEVANSKSLK
;
A
#
# COMPACT_ATOMS: atom_id res chain seq x y z
N MET A 1 -19.82 31.05 7.53
CA MET A 1 -20.54 30.16 6.59
C MET A 1 -19.89 28.79 6.70
N PHE A 2 -20.59 27.82 7.29
CA PHE A 2 -20.10 26.45 7.45
C PHE A 2 -20.25 25.73 6.11
N SER A 3 -19.14 25.51 5.40
CA SER A 3 -19.06 24.64 4.23
C SER A 3 -18.78 23.18 4.66
N GLY A 4 -19.57 22.67 5.59
CA GLY A 4 -19.47 21.26 5.98
C GLY A 4 -20.17 20.41 4.91
N THR A 5 -19.40 19.67 4.13
CA THR A 5 -19.95 18.70 3.18
C THR A 5 -20.68 17.58 3.95
N LYS A 6 -21.57 16.84 3.27
CA LYS A 6 -22.22 15.67 3.89
C LYS A 6 -21.21 14.63 4.41
N SER A 7 -20.00 14.58 3.84
CA SER A 7 -18.88 13.74 4.30
C SER A 7 -18.40 14.18 5.67
N ASP A 8 -18.12 15.47 5.84
CA ASP A 8 -17.60 16.04 7.09
C ASP A 8 -18.56 15.84 8.26
N LEU A 9 -19.88 15.92 8.01
CA LEU A 9 -20.91 15.68 9.02
C LEU A 9 -21.00 14.20 9.41
N CYS A 10 -20.85 13.29 8.44
CA CYS A 10 -20.84 11.84 8.68
C CYS A 10 -19.60 11.42 9.48
N GLU A 11 -18.44 11.97 9.12
CA GLU A 11 -17.15 11.73 9.76
C GLU A 11 -17.14 12.24 11.21
N THR A 12 -17.64 13.46 11.45
CA THR A 12 -17.76 14.02 12.81
C THR A 12 -18.71 13.21 13.69
N LYS A 13 -19.82 12.72 13.11
CA LYS A 13 -20.77 11.85 13.81
C LYS A 13 -20.13 10.50 14.15
N THR A 14 -19.35 9.94 13.24
CA THR A 14 -18.63 8.67 13.41
C THR A 14 -17.57 8.79 14.51
N GLU A 15 -16.78 9.86 14.50
CA GLU A 15 -15.80 10.16 15.55
C GLU A 15 -16.48 10.26 16.93
N THR A 16 -17.59 11.01 17.00
CA THR A 16 -18.36 11.17 18.24
C THR A 16 -18.90 9.84 18.76
N MET A 17 -19.39 8.96 17.88
CA MET A 17 -19.87 7.62 18.27
C MET A 17 -18.76 6.76 18.86
N TYR A 18 -17.60 6.71 18.21
CA TYR A 18 -16.47 5.93 18.69
C TYR A 18 -15.88 6.47 19.99
N LEU A 19 -15.80 7.79 20.17
CA LEU A 19 -15.36 8.39 21.45
C LEU A 19 -16.31 8.01 22.59
N ARG A 20 -17.62 8.13 22.38
CA ARG A 20 -18.62 7.74 23.39
C ARG A 20 -18.58 6.24 23.69
N ALA A 21 -18.37 5.40 22.68
CA ALA A 21 -18.21 3.96 22.87
C ALA A 21 -16.96 3.64 23.70
N SER A 22 -15.82 4.28 23.39
CA SER A 22 -14.57 4.12 24.14
C SER A 22 -14.74 4.52 25.60
N GLU A 23 -15.36 5.67 25.89
CA GLU A 23 -15.62 6.12 27.26
C GLU A 23 -16.57 5.17 28.01
N GLY A 24 -17.60 4.65 27.33
CA GLY A 24 -18.54 3.69 27.89
C GLY A 24 -17.86 2.37 28.27
N TYR A 25 -17.04 1.81 27.36
CA TYR A 25 -16.30 0.58 27.63
C TYR A 25 -15.20 0.76 28.68
N GLU A 26 -14.49 1.89 28.67
CA GLU A 26 -13.50 2.20 29.71
C GLU A 26 -14.12 2.22 31.11
N LYS A 27 -15.31 2.83 31.25
CA LYS A 27 -16.05 2.87 32.52
C LYS A 27 -16.59 1.50 32.94
N ALA A 28 -17.05 0.70 31.99
CA ALA A 28 -17.73 -0.57 32.29
C ALA A 28 -16.77 -1.75 32.46
N LEU A 29 -15.71 -1.81 31.65
CA LEU A 29 -14.85 -2.98 31.48
C LEU A 29 -13.37 -2.69 31.80
N GLY A 30 -13.02 -1.42 31.95
CA GLY A 30 -11.65 -0.97 32.15
C GLY A 30 -10.91 -0.67 30.85
N SER A 31 -9.80 0.06 30.98
CA SER A 31 -9.01 0.59 29.86
C SER A 31 -8.28 -0.46 29.04
N ASN A 32 -8.01 -1.63 29.61
CA ASN A 32 -7.28 -2.72 28.97
C ASN A 32 -8.18 -3.87 28.50
N TYR A 33 -9.50 -3.70 28.56
CA TYR A 33 -10.41 -4.74 28.07
C TYR A 33 -10.36 -4.81 26.53
N PRO A 34 -10.34 -6.01 25.92
CA PRO A 34 -10.18 -6.16 24.46
C PRO A 34 -11.13 -5.30 23.63
N SER A 35 -12.43 -5.26 23.98
CA SER A 35 -13.41 -4.43 23.26
C SER A 35 -13.15 -2.92 23.37
N THR A 36 -12.58 -2.47 24.50
CA THR A 36 -12.14 -1.07 24.65
C THR A 36 -10.98 -0.78 23.70
N LEU A 37 -10.01 -1.68 23.63
CA LEU A 37 -8.82 -1.55 22.79
C LEU A 37 -9.15 -1.61 21.30
N ASP A 38 -10.08 -2.48 20.90
CA ASP A 38 -10.60 -2.53 19.52
C ASP A 38 -11.27 -1.20 19.13
N THR A 39 -12.02 -0.59 20.04
CA THR A 39 -12.65 0.72 19.82
C THR A 39 -11.60 1.82 19.65
N VAL A 40 -10.55 1.81 20.48
CA VAL A 40 -9.42 2.75 20.36
C VAL A 40 -8.62 2.51 19.07
N HIS A 41 -8.44 1.26 18.64
CA HIS A 41 -7.82 0.92 17.37
C HIS A 41 -8.62 1.47 16.17
N ASN A 42 -9.94 1.31 16.19
CA ASN A 42 -10.82 1.83 15.14
C ASN A 42 -10.85 3.36 15.10
N LEU A 43 -10.76 4.04 16.25
CA LEU A 43 -10.54 5.49 16.29
C LEU A 43 -9.22 5.90 15.61
N GLY A 44 -8.16 5.11 15.80
CA GLY A 44 -6.89 5.34 15.11
C GLY A 44 -7.03 5.25 13.59
N ALA A 45 -7.77 4.24 13.09
CA ALA A 45 -8.05 4.09 11.67
C ALA A 45 -8.85 5.26 11.11
N LEU A 46 -9.89 5.70 11.83
CA LEU A 46 -10.67 6.88 11.43
C LEU A 46 -9.80 8.14 11.32
N TYR A 47 -8.92 8.40 12.29
CA TYR A 47 -8.02 9.55 12.23
C TYR A 47 -7.00 9.43 11.09
N TYR A 48 -6.50 8.23 10.82
CA TYR A 48 -5.61 7.98 9.70
C TYR A 48 -6.30 8.29 8.36
N ASP A 49 -7.55 7.85 8.17
CA ASP A 49 -8.33 8.10 6.96
C ASP A 49 -8.62 9.61 6.76
N GLN A 50 -8.73 10.37 7.86
CA GLN A 50 -8.85 11.83 7.85
C GLN A 50 -7.51 12.56 7.65
N GLY A 51 -6.39 11.86 7.52
CA GLY A 51 -5.05 12.44 7.43
C GLY A 51 -4.50 13.00 8.75
N LYS A 52 -5.19 12.77 9.88
CA LYS A 52 -4.76 13.16 11.24
C LYS A 52 -3.76 12.14 11.79
N LEU A 53 -2.59 12.07 11.17
CA LEU A 53 -1.60 11.01 11.44
C LEU A 53 -1.06 11.04 12.89
N THR A 54 -0.94 12.21 13.51
CA THR A 54 -0.45 12.32 14.90
C THR A 54 -1.47 11.76 15.89
N GLU A 55 -2.75 12.02 15.66
CA GLU A 55 -3.86 11.52 16.46
C GLU A 55 -4.00 10.01 16.29
N ALA A 56 -3.90 9.50 15.05
CA ALA A 56 -3.89 8.08 14.74
C ALA A 56 -2.75 7.35 15.47
N GLU A 57 -1.53 7.91 15.44
CA GLU A 57 -0.35 7.35 16.13
C GLU A 57 -0.61 7.21 17.63
N LYS A 58 -1.13 8.26 18.29
CA LYS A 58 -1.45 8.24 19.72
C LYS A 58 -2.47 7.15 20.06
N ARG A 59 -3.52 7.00 19.25
CA ARG A 59 -4.56 5.98 19.48
C ARG A 59 -4.01 4.57 19.29
N TRP A 60 -3.25 4.32 18.22
CA TRP A 60 -2.68 3.01 17.98
C TRP A 60 -1.58 2.62 18.96
N LEU A 61 -0.74 3.53 19.43
CA LEU A 61 0.23 3.23 20.49
C LEU A 61 -0.47 2.86 21.81
N ARG A 62 -1.54 3.57 22.18
CA ARG A 62 -2.36 3.21 23.36
C ARG A 62 -2.99 1.82 23.18
N ALA A 63 -3.59 1.55 22.03
CA ALA A 63 -4.20 0.25 21.73
C ALA A 63 -3.15 -0.88 21.75
N LEU A 64 -1.94 -0.63 21.22
CA LEU A 64 -0.84 -1.58 21.20
C LEU A 64 -0.42 -1.96 22.62
N GLU A 65 -0.14 -0.97 23.47
CA GLU A 65 0.28 -1.21 24.86
C GLU A 65 -0.77 -2.04 25.63
N GLY A 66 -2.05 -1.69 25.49
CA GLY A 66 -3.13 -2.43 26.13
C GLY A 66 -3.27 -3.86 25.57
N SER A 67 -3.17 -4.03 24.26
CA SER A 67 -3.33 -5.34 23.60
C SER A 67 -2.17 -6.28 23.91
N GLU A 68 -0.95 -5.75 24.00
CA GLU A 68 0.22 -6.53 24.44
C GLU A 68 0.04 -7.05 25.87
N LYS A 69 -0.51 -6.22 26.78
CA LYS A 69 -0.77 -6.62 28.17
C LYS A 69 -1.94 -7.61 28.28
N ALA A 70 -3.01 -7.40 27.52
CA ALA A 70 -4.25 -8.18 27.66
C ALA A 70 -4.23 -9.50 26.86
N LEU A 71 -3.64 -9.49 25.67
CA LEU A 71 -3.71 -10.58 24.69
C LEU A 71 -2.34 -11.19 24.37
N GLY A 72 -1.27 -10.44 24.65
CA GLY A 72 0.09 -10.82 24.32
C GLY A 72 0.60 -10.18 23.02
N PRO A 73 1.93 -10.12 22.83
CA PRO A 73 2.58 -9.41 21.73
C PRO A 73 2.38 -10.05 20.35
N ASP A 74 2.07 -11.34 20.34
CA ASP A 74 1.87 -12.14 19.13
C ASP A 74 0.38 -12.25 18.77
N HIS A 75 -0.58 -11.87 19.62
CA HIS A 75 -2.00 -12.03 19.29
C HIS A 75 -2.40 -11.32 17.98
N THR A 76 -3.28 -11.92 17.17
CA THR A 76 -3.66 -11.40 15.84
C THR A 76 -4.15 -9.95 15.89
N SER A 77 -4.95 -9.56 16.89
CA SER A 77 -5.37 -8.16 17.09
C SER A 77 -4.20 -7.23 17.39
N THR A 78 -3.25 -7.66 18.23
CA THR A 78 -2.01 -6.91 18.51
C THR A 78 -1.21 -6.71 17.23
N LEU A 79 -1.03 -7.76 16.42
CA LEU A 79 -0.33 -7.69 15.13
C LEU A 79 -1.08 -6.86 14.08
N GLY A 80 -2.41 -6.75 14.18
CA GLY A 80 -3.23 -5.80 13.44
C GLY A 80 -2.85 -4.36 13.72
N ILE A 81 -2.73 -4.00 15.00
CA ILE A 81 -2.29 -2.67 15.43
C ILE A 81 -0.86 -2.38 14.97
N VAL A 82 0.07 -3.34 15.16
CA VAL A 82 1.47 -3.21 14.73
C VAL A 82 1.55 -2.98 13.22
N HIS A 83 0.76 -3.70 12.42
CA HIS A 83 0.71 -3.50 10.97
C HIS A 83 0.28 -2.07 10.60
N ASN A 84 -0.78 -1.56 11.22
CA ASN A 84 -1.27 -0.19 10.96
C ASN A 84 -0.26 0.88 11.37
N LEU A 85 0.46 0.69 12.48
CA LEU A 85 1.57 1.56 12.86
C LEU A 85 2.70 1.56 11.83
N GLY A 86 3.00 0.41 11.21
CA GLY A 86 3.97 0.32 10.12
C GLY A 86 3.57 1.18 8.92
N VAL A 87 2.30 1.10 8.50
CA VAL A 87 1.75 1.92 7.41
C VAL A 87 1.78 3.41 7.77
N LEU A 88 1.39 3.76 9.00
CA LEU A 88 1.41 5.14 9.50
C LEU A 88 2.81 5.73 9.44
N TYR A 89 3.81 4.99 9.92
CA TYR A 89 5.19 5.45 9.92
C TYR A 89 5.75 5.61 8.52
N TYR A 90 5.37 4.74 7.58
CA TYR A 90 5.71 4.90 6.18
C TYR A 90 5.18 6.22 5.63
N ASN A 91 3.90 6.53 5.86
CA ASN A 91 3.28 7.78 5.39
C ASN A 91 3.84 9.05 6.07
N GLN A 92 4.37 8.92 7.28
CA GLN A 92 5.08 10.00 7.96
C GLN A 92 6.55 10.15 7.51
N GLY A 93 7.04 9.29 6.60
CA GLY A 93 8.46 9.26 6.18
C GLY A 93 9.40 8.67 7.24
N LYS A 94 8.88 8.10 8.32
CA LYS A 94 9.62 7.45 9.41
C LYS A 94 9.98 6.00 9.02
N LEU A 95 10.78 5.84 7.97
CA LEU A 95 11.02 4.53 7.32
C LEU A 95 11.64 3.48 8.26
N ALA A 96 12.52 3.88 9.18
CA ALA A 96 13.11 2.96 10.15
C ALA A 96 12.08 2.38 11.13
N GLN A 97 11.20 3.23 11.68
CA GLN A 97 10.11 2.77 12.54
C GLN A 97 9.09 1.91 11.77
N ALA A 98 8.80 2.30 10.53
CA ALA A 98 7.93 1.55 9.64
C ALA A 98 8.45 0.14 9.35
N GLU A 99 9.77 -0.01 9.13
CA GLU A 99 10.43 -1.30 8.93
C GLU A 99 10.35 -2.17 10.18
N ILE A 100 10.64 -1.64 11.36
CA ILE A 100 10.52 -2.36 12.64
C ILE A 100 9.11 -2.91 12.81
N MET A 101 8.09 -2.06 12.63
CA MET A 101 6.69 -2.46 12.81
C MET A 101 6.24 -3.46 11.74
N SER A 102 6.59 -3.23 10.48
CA SER A 102 6.19 -4.11 9.37
C SER A 102 6.80 -5.50 9.50
N LEU A 103 8.09 -5.60 9.83
CA LEU A 103 8.78 -6.88 10.04
C LEU A 103 8.25 -7.60 11.28
N ARG A 104 7.95 -6.86 12.36
CA ARG A 104 7.32 -7.44 13.55
C ARG A 104 5.95 -8.04 13.22
N ALA A 105 5.10 -7.30 12.50
CA ALA A 105 3.78 -7.76 12.09
C ALA A 105 3.86 -9.01 11.20
N LEU A 106 4.78 -9.02 10.23
CA LEU A 106 5.00 -10.14 9.32
C LEU A 106 5.46 -11.39 10.09
N LYS A 107 6.52 -11.27 10.90
CA LYS A 107 7.07 -12.39 11.68
C LYS A 107 6.04 -13.00 12.64
N GLY A 108 5.25 -12.15 13.30
CA GLY A 108 4.19 -12.61 14.19
C GLY A 108 3.10 -13.38 13.45
N ARG A 109 2.64 -12.87 12.28
CA ARG A 109 1.62 -13.53 11.48
C ARG A 109 2.11 -14.83 10.86
N GLU A 110 3.36 -14.87 10.38
CA GLU A 110 3.98 -16.11 9.89
C GLU A 110 4.00 -17.20 10.96
N LYS A 111 4.32 -16.84 12.21
CA LYS A 111 4.35 -17.78 13.33
C LYS A 111 2.98 -18.38 13.65
N ILE A 112 1.91 -17.62 13.49
CA ILE A 112 0.57 -17.99 13.99
C ILE A 112 -0.31 -18.57 12.89
N LEU A 113 -0.29 -17.95 11.72
CA LEU A 113 -1.16 -18.26 10.60
C LEU A 113 -0.42 -19.06 9.51
N GLY A 114 0.90 -19.05 9.55
CA GLY A 114 1.75 -19.59 8.49
C GLY A 114 2.08 -18.55 7.41
N PRO A 115 3.11 -18.82 6.59
CA PRO A 115 3.65 -17.87 5.62
C PRO A 115 2.75 -17.59 4.41
N ASN A 116 1.79 -18.49 4.13
CA ASN A 116 0.89 -18.43 2.95
C ASN A 116 -0.55 -18.04 3.30
N HIS A 117 -0.84 -17.75 4.57
CA HIS A 117 -2.17 -17.27 4.94
C HIS A 117 -2.40 -15.86 4.37
N ILE A 118 -3.61 -15.59 3.87
CA ILE A 118 -3.96 -14.32 3.20
C ILE A 118 -3.57 -13.11 4.06
N SER A 119 -3.95 -13.10 5.34
CA SER A 119 -3.58 -12.01 6.25
C SER A 119 -2.07 -11.87 6.50
N THR A 120 -1.28 -12.94 6.33
CA THR A 120 0.20 -12.84 6.36
C THR A 120 0.68 -12.18 5.07
N LEU A 121 0.15 -12.58 3.93
CA LEU A 121 0.50 -12.03 2.62
C LEU A 121 0.16 -10.54 2.50
N ASP A 122 -0.97 -10.10 3.07
CA ASP A 122 -1.35 -8.69 3.17
C ASP A 122 -0.27 -7.83 3.83
N THR A 123 0.48 -8.41 4.78
CA THR A 123 1.57 -7.69 5.44
C THR A 123 2.87 -7.67 4.66
N VAL A 124 3.08 -8.58 3.71
CA VAL A 124 4.33 -8.69 2.92
C VAL A 124 4.53 -7.46 2.02
N ASN A 125 3.43 -6.82 1.59
CA ASN A 125 3.51 -5.60 0.79
C ASN A 125 4.16 -4.42 1.53
N ASN A 126 4.05 -4.34 2.85
CA ASN A 126 4.60 -3.22 3.61
C ASN A 126 6.14 -3.19 3.57
N PRO A 127 6.85 -4.30 3.88
CA PRO A 127 8.29 -4.40 3.62
C PRO A 127 8.66 -4.14 2.15
N GLY A 128 7.86 -4.62 1.19
CA GLY A 128 8.09 -4.36 -0.24
C GLY A 128 8.10 -2.87 -0.58
N ASN A 129 7.09 -2.13 -0.12
CA ASN A 129 6.99 -0.67 -0.29
C ASN A 129 8.17 0.05 0.38
N LEU A 130 8.54 -0.38 1.58
CA LEU A 130 9.69 0.17 2.32
C LEU A 130 10.99 -0.02 1.55
N TYR A 131 11.26 -1.24 1.08
CA TYR A 131 12.47 -1.52 0.30
C TYR A 131 12.49 -0.76 -1.02
N SER A 132 11.35 -0.66 -1.72
CA SER A 132 11.23 0.17 -2.92
C SER A 132 11.60 1.63 -2.63
N SER A 133 11.03 2.22 -1.55
CA SER A 133 11.33 3.60 -1.15
C SER A 133 12.80 3.84 -0.73
N GLN A 134 13.49 2.78 -0.30
CA GLN A 134 14.91 2.81 0.06
C GLN A 134 15.84 2.50 -1.13
N GLY A 135 15.30 2.26 -2.35
CA GLY A 135 16.07 1.86 -3.53
C GLY A 135 16.56 0.40 -3.50
N LYS A 136 16.10 -0.40 -2.54
CA LYS A 136 16.41 -1.84 -2.42
C LYS A 136 15.48 -2.65 -3.34
N LEU A 137 15.70 -2.50 -4.64
CA LEU A 137 14.74 -2.97 -5.66
C LEU A 137 14.61 -4.49 -5.68
N ALA A 138 15.71 -5.22 -5.49
CA ALA A 138 15.70 -6.68 -5.50
C ALA A 138 14.92 -7.27 -4.31
N GLU A 139 15.07 -6.67 -3.13
CA GLU A 139 14.34 -7.05 -1.92
C GLU A 139 12.85 -6.72 -2.06
N ALA A 140 12.52 -5.58 -2.66
CA ALA A 140 11.14 -5.21 -2.96
C ALA A 140 10.49 -6.19 -3.96
N GLU A 141 11.18 -6.51 -5.07
CA GLU A 141 10.73 -7.49 -6.07
C GLU A 141 10.44 -8.84 -5.42
N LYS A 142 11.34 -9.33 -4.57
CA LYS A 142 11.14 -10.58 -3.82
C LYS A 142 9.89 -10.56 -2.95
N MET A 143 9.62 -9.44 -2.26
CA MET A 143 8.43 -9.31 -1.41
C MET A 143 7.14 -9.31 -2.23
N TYR A 144 7.10 -8.54 -3.34
CA TYR A 144 5.91 -8.49 -4.18
C TYR A 144 5.63 -9.80 -4.90
N LEU A 145 6.65 -10.49 -5.40
CA LEU A 145 6.51 -11.82 -5.99
C LEU A 145 5.94 -12.81 -4.98
N ARG A 146 6.50 -12.83 -3.77
CA ARG A 146 5.98 -13.67 -2.68
C ARG A 146 4.50 -13.38 -2.39
N ALA A 147 4.11 -12.11 -2.34
CA ALA A 147 2.72 -11.74 -2.10
C ALA A 147 1.79 -12.21 -3.24
N LEU A 148 2.14 -11.92 -4.49
CA LEU A 148 1.35 -12.32 -5.67
C LEU A 148 1.19 -13.84 -5.79
N GLU A 149 2.29 -14.59 -5.72
CA GLU A 149 2.27 -16.06 -5.76
C GLU A 149 1.46 -16.63 -4.59
N GLY A 150 1.61 -16.04 -3.41
CA GLY A 150 0.83 -16.42 -2.23
C GLY A 150 -0.67 -16.21 -2.43
N TYR A 151 -1.08 -15.05 -2.96
CA TYR A 151 -2.50 -14.77 -3.21
C TYR A 151 -3.08 -15.70 -4.26
N GLU A 152 -2.36 -15.96 -5.36
CA GLU A 152 -2.78 -16.89 -6.40
C GLU A 152 -3.00 -18.29 -5.82
N ASN A 153 -2.09 -18.77 -4.97
CA ASN A 153 -2.23 -20.07 -4.32
C ASN A 153 -3.36 -20.12 -3.28
N ALA A 154 -3.57 -19.05 -2.51
CA ALA A 154 -4.56 -19.04 -1.43
C ALA A 154 -6.00 -18.79 -1.91
N LEU A 155 -6.17 -17.99 -2.97
CA LEU A 155 -7.48 -17.57 -3.47
C LEU A 155 -7.89 -18.31 -4.76
N GLY A 156 -6.93 -18.89 -5.47
CA GLY A 156 -7.13 -19.46 -6.78
C GLY A 156 -7.26 -18.41 -7.90
N PRO A 157 -7.30 -18.85 -9.17
CA PRO A 157 -7.12 -17.99 -10.33
C PRO A 157 -8.28 -17.01 -10.60
N VAL A 158 -9.45 -17.23 -10.00
CA VAL A 158 -10.63 -16.38 -10.19
C VAL A 158 -10.71 -15.30 -9.12
N LEU A 159 -10.62 -15.68 -7.84
CA LEU A 159 -10.82 -14.75 -6.72
C LEU A 159 -9.66 -13.76 -6.57
N VAL A 160 -8.43 -14.16 -6.93
CA VAL A 160 -7.28 -13.25 -6.92
C VAL A 160 -7.49 -12.03 -7.82
N LEU A 161 -8.31 -12.15 -8.88
CA LEU A 161 -8.55 -11.09 -9.86
C LEU A 161 -9.51 -9.99 -9.35
N SER A 162 -10.25 -10.26 -8.27
CA SER A 162 -11.09 -9.26 -7.60
C SER A 162 -10.56 -8.85 -6.23
N TYR A 163 -9.47 -9.47 -5.77
CA TYR A 163 -8.89 -9.21 -4.47
C TYR A 163 -8.01 -7.97 -4.48
N LEU A 164 -8.50 -6.89 -3.88
CA LEU A 164 -7.84 -5.57 -3.93
C LEU A 164 -6.37 -5.57 -3.47
N PRO A 165 -5.95 -6.30 -2.42
CA PRO A 165 -4.53 -6.38 -2.06
C PRO A 165 -3.65 -6.99 -3.16
N ALA A 166 -4.12 -8.00 -3.90
CA ALA A 166 -3.39 -8.54 -5.04
C ALA A 166 -3.26 -7.50 -6.17
N LEU A 167 -4.35 -6.78 -6.48
CA LEU A 167 -4.32 -5.70 -7.49
C LEU A 167 -3.38 -4.57 -7.08
N ASN A 168 -3.39 -4.20 -5.80
CA ASN A 168 -2.49 -3.18 -5.26
C ASN A 168 -1.03 -3.64 -5.35
N THR A 169 -0.78 -4.93 -5.13
CA THR A 169 0.56 -5.53 -5.31
C THR A 169 1.01 -5.42 -6.76
N MET A 170 0.15 -5.74 -7.73
CA MET A 170 0.47 -5.56 -9.15
C MET A 170 0.80 -4.10 -9.46
N PHE A 171 0.01 -3.15 -8.94
CA PHE A 171 0.25 -1.72 -9.13
C PHE A 171 1.62 -1.27 -8.59
N VAL A 172 1.93 -1.56 -7.31
CA VAL A 172 3.22 -1.15 -6.72
C VAL A 172 4.41 -1.92 -7.30
N PHE A 173 4.16 -3.10 -7.87
CA PHE A 173 5.18 -3.85 -8.60
C PHE A 173 5.46 -3.20 -9.97
N GLY A 174 4.43 -2.62 -10.61
CA GLY A 174 4.61 -1.73 -11.76
C GLY A 174 5.45 -0.50 -11.41
N ASP A 175 5.15 0.15 -10.28
CA ASP A 175 5.94 1.29 -9.78
C ASP A 175 7.41 0.93 -9.57
N LEU A 176 7.69 -0.27 -9.06
CA LEU A 176 9.06 -0.77 -8.90
C LEU A 176 9.80 -0.83 -10.24
N PHE A 177 9.21 -1.48 -11.25
CA PHE A 177 9.86 -1.64 -12.56
C PHE A 177 9.90 -0.36 -13.39
N SER A 178 8.99 0.59 -13.14
CA SER A 178 9.02 1.90 -13.79
C SER A 178 10.32 2.68 -13.49
N GLN A 179 10.96 2.36 -12.35
CA GLN A 179 12.24 2.92 -11.91
C GLN A 179 13.46 2.19 -12.51
N THR A 180 13.22 1.15 -13.31
CA THR A 180 14.26 0.32 -13.93
C THR A 180 14.17 0.38 -15.46
N ASP A 181 15.10 -0.28 -16.14
CA ASP A 181 15.03 -0.44 -17.59
C ASP A 181 13.91 -1.38 -18.06
N ARG A 182 13.26 -2.11 -17.13
CA ARG A 182 12.17 -3.08 -17.39
C ARG A 182 10.80 -2.41 -17.51
N LYS A 183 10.70 -1.33 -18.31
CA LYS A 183 9.45 -0.55 -18.49
C LYS A 183 8.33 -1.36 -19.17
N ASP A 184 8.69 -2.40 -19.91
CA ASP A 184 7.77 -3.39 -20.47
C ASP A 184 7.03 -4.16 -19.36
N VAL A 185 7.77 -4.63 -18.34
CA VAL A 185 7.19 -5.32 -17.19
C VAL A 185 6.31 -4.38 -16.38
N ALA A 186 6.74 -3.12 -16.20
CA ALA A 186 5.93 -2.10 -15.54
C ALA A 186 4.57 -1.91 -16.24
N ARG A 187 4.59 -1.78 -17.58
CA ARG A 187 3.38 -1.63 -18.39
C ARG A 187 2.45 -2.84 -18.28
N GLU A 188 2.99 -4.05 -18.30
CA GLU A 188 2.20 -5.28 -18.13
C GLU A 188 1.51 -5.31 -16.76
N MET A 189 2.24 -5.01 -15.69
CA MET A 189 1.70 -4.97 -14.33
C MET A 189 0.58 -3.92 -14.20
N TYR A 190 0.78 -2.72 -14.75
CA TYR A 190 -0.24 -1.68 -14.76
C TYR A 190 -1.47 -2.06 -15.58
N ASN A 191 -1.31 -2.64 -16.77
CA ASN A 191 -2.44 -3.09 -17.59
C ASN A 191 -3.28 -4.16 -16.86
N ARG A 192 -2.62 -5.14 -16.23
CA ARG A 192 -3.29 -6.15 -15.40
C ARG A 192 -4.04 -5.50 -14.24
N ALA A 193 -3.41 -4.58 -13.52
CA ALA A 193 -4.03 -3.87 -12.41
C ALA A 193 -5.23 -3.02 -12.87
N LEU A 194 -5.07 -2.20 -13.92
CA LEU A 194 -6.10 -1.31 -14.45
C LEU A 194 -7.33 -2.09 -14.91
N SER A 195 -7.13 -3.18 -15.67
CA SER A 195 -8.23 -4.02 -16.13
C SER A 195 -9.10 -4.49 -14.97
N ARG A 196 -8.48 -4.89 -13.86
CA ARG A 196 -9.21 -5.38 -12.68
C ARG A 196 -9.78 -4.25 -11.82
N TYR A 197 -9.07 -3.15 -11.62
CA TYR A 197 -9.60 -1.99 -10.91
C TYR A 197 -10.85 -1.43 -11.60
N THR A 198 -10.84 -1.34 -12.93
CA THR A 198 -11.99 -0.87 -13.70
C THR A 198 -13.20 -1.79 -13.55
N ILE A 199 -13.00 -3.11 -13.43
CA ILE A 199 -14.08 -4.06 -13.16
C ILE A 199 -14.58 -3.96 -11.72
N VAL A 200 -13.68 -3.89 -10.74
CA VAL A 200 -14.03 -4.00 -9.31
C VAL A 200 -14.52 -2.68 -8.71
N GLN A 201 -13.90 -1.55 -9.10
CA GLN A 201 -14.14 -0.22 -8.53
C GLN A 201 -14.69 0.79 -9.53
N GLY A 202 -14.71 0.44 -10.82
CA GLY A 202 -15.15 1.30 -11.91
C GLY A 202 -14.01 2.15 -12.51
N PRO A 203 -14.15 2.57 -13.78
CA PRO A 203 -13.10 3.28 -14.52
C PRO A 203 -12.75 4.65 -13.92
N LEU A 204 -13.71 5.31 -13.27
CA LEU A 204 -13.51 6.63 -12.66
C LEU A 204 -12.98 6.57 -11.22
N SER A 205 -12.74 5.36 -10.71
CA SER A 205 -12.16 5.17 -9.37
C SER A 205 -10.80 5.87 -9.26
N LYS A 206 -10.43 6.26 -8.04
CA LYS A 206 -9.12 6.87 -7.78
C LYS A 206 -7.98 5.97 -8.28
N ARG A 207 -8.07 4.66 -8.03
CA ARG A 207 -7.05 3.69 -8.43
C ARG A 207 -6.99 3.47 -9.94
N SER A 208 -8.12 3.36 -10.63
CA SER A 208 -8.12 3.25 -12.09
C SER A 208 -7.43 4.45 -12.75
N ARG A 209 -7.81 5.68 -12.35
CA ARG A 209 -7.19 6.90 -12.88
C ARG A 209 -5.69 6.98 -12.56
N GLU A 210 -5.30 6.64 -11.33
CA GLU A 210 -3.89 6.64 -10.93
C GLU A 210 -3.05 5.67 -11.79
N VAL A 211 -3.57 4.48 -12.08
CA VAL A 211 -2.86 3.51 -12.94
C VAL A 211 -2.80 4.00 -14.40
N GLU A 212 -3.86 4.64 -14.90
CA GLU A 212 -3.89 5.27 -16.23
C GLU A 212 -2.83 6.38 -16.34
N ASP A 213 -2.73 7.25 -15.33
CA ASP A 213 -1.72 8.31 -15.28
C ASP A 213 -0.29 7.73 -15.33
N ARG A 214 -0.02 6.62 -14.62
CA ARG A 214 1.26 5.91 -14.67
C ARG A 214 1.55 5.33 -16.06
N LEU A 215 0.56 4.73 -16.70
CA LEU A 215 0.68 4.18 -18.05
C LEU A 215 0.98 5.29 -19.08
N GLN A 216 0.30 6.43 -18.98
CA GLN A 216 0.52 7.57 -19.85
C GLN A 216 1.93 8.16 -19.67
N ALA A 217 2.41 8.28 -18.42
CA ALA A 217 3.76 8.73 -18.13
C ALA A 217 4.83 7.80 -18.76
N LEU A 218 4.63 6.48 -18.71
CA LEU A 218 5.52 5.53 -19.38
C LEU A 218 5.52 5.67 -20.91
N GLN A 219 4.37 6.00 -21.50
CA GLN A 219 4.24 6.21 -22.94
C GLN A 219 5.00 7.47 -23.38
N VAL A 220 4.79 8.60 -22.68
CA VAL A 220 5.49 9.86 -22.97
C VAL A 220 7.00 9.68 -22.89
N ALA A 221 7.50 9.05 -21.82
CA ALA A 221 8.92 8.80 -21.65
C ALA A 221 9.52 7.92 -22.78
N SER A 222 8.74 7.01 -23.36
CA SER A 222 9.20 6.20 -24.49
C SER A 222 9.33 7.00 -25.79
N VAL A 223 8.40 7.92 -26.05
CA VAL A 223 8.40 8.79 -27.23
C VAL A 223 9.58 9.76 -27.17
N GLU A 224 9.81 10.39 -26.02
CA GLU A 224 10.97 11.29 -25.80
C GLU A 224 12.30 10.56 -26.02
N SER A 225 12.42 9.32 -25.53
CA SER A 225 13.64 8.51 -25.72
C SER A 225 13.89 8.09 -27.18
N ASN A 226 12.86 8.07 -28.02
CA ASN A 226 12.95 7.73 -29.44
C ASN A 226 13.26 8.97 -30.29
N MET A 227 12.64 10.12 -30.01
CA MET A 227 12.93 11.38 -30.71
C MET A 227 14.39 11.82 -30.54
N GLY A 228 15.00 11.58 -29.37
CA GLY A 228 16.41 11.88 -29.14
C GLY A 228 17.41 10.95 -29.87
N ARG A 229 16.95 9.84 -30.46
CA ARG A 229 17.81 8.94 -31.27
C ARG A 229 17.77 9.26 -32.77
N ASP A 230 16.71 9.90 -33.26
CA ASP A 230 16.54 10.21 -34.68
C ASP A 230 17.28 11.49 -35.13
N GLU A 231 17.83 12.30 -34.20
CA GLU A 231 18.63 13.51 -34.52
C GLU A 231 20.10 13.22 -34.90
N PHE A 232 20.53 11.96 -34.98
CA PHE A 232 21.91 11.58 -35.36
C PHE A 232 21.98 10.73 -36.64
N ILE A 233 21.29 11.15 -37.71
CA ILE A 233 21.59 10.68 -39.07
C ILE A 233 22.32 11.80 -39.81
N VAL A 234 23.65 11.80 -39.73
CA VAL A 234 24.49 12.67 -40.57
C VAL A 234 24.40 12.13 -42.01
N PRO A 235 24.00 12.91 -43.03
CA PRO A 235 23.99 12.43 -44.40
C PRO A 235 25.43 12.20 -44.87
N GLU A 236 25.74 10.98 -45.31
CA GLU A 236 27.01 10.65 -45.96
C GLU A 236 27.11 11.42 -47.28
N VAL A 237 27.95 12.45 -47.30
CA VAL A 237 28.19 13.29 -48.48
C VAL A 237 28.94 12.45 -49.52
N ALA A 238 28.22 12.01 -50.55
CA ALA A 238 28.79 11.37 -51.72
C ALA A 238 29.77 12.34 -52.42
N ASN A 239 31.06 12.03 -52.31
CA ASN A 239 32.14 12.79 -52.93
C ASN A 239 32.21 12.45 -54.44
N SER A 240 31.77 13.38 -55.28
CA SER A 240 31.88 13.31 -56.73
C SER A 240 33.33 13.54 -57.17
N LYS A 241 34.01 12.47 -57.59
CA LYS A 241 35.24 12.62 -58.39
C LYS A 241 34.89 12.72 -59.87
N SER A 242 35.01 13.95 -60.36
CA SER A 242 34.97 14.34 -61.76
C SER A 242 36.01 13.59 -62.59
N LEU A 243 35.56 13.01 -63.71
CA LEU A 243 36.40 12.59 -64.84
C LEU A 243 36.86 13.85 -65.60
N LYS A 244 38.18 14.03 -65.69
CA LYS A 244 38.86 14.68 -66.82
C LYS A 244 40.08 13.85 -67.17
#